data_AF-A0A1Q7RIU4-F1
#
_entry.id   AF-A0A1Q7RIU4-F1
#
_cell.length_a   1.000
_cell.length_b   1.000
_cell.length_c   1.000
_cell.angle_alpha   90.00
_cell.angle_beta   90.00
_cell.angle_gamma   90.00
#
_symmetry.space_group_name_H-M   'P 1'
#
loop_
_entity.id
_entity.type
_entity.pdbx_description
1 polymer ?
#
loop_
_entity_poly.entity_id
_entity_poly.type
_entity_poly.pdbx_seq_one_letter_code
_entity_poly.pdbx_strand_id
1 'polypeptide(L)'
;MDMEKLTIEINEQFVRTNDIIPLAENVGMMVTPLTLDEKYWIFRVKLYEDQAIIGFPKFTTIAIGFAQEDDWNTNLPYILPAEQIYNHIAHNKKYNQIPDDKCLEAIRLIQKTIADIERGKA
;
A
#
# COMPACT_ATOMS: atom_id res chain seq x y z
N MET A 1 15.01 -22.90 -5.18
CA MET A 1 13.67 -22.45 -4.78
C MET A 1 13.19 -21.57 -5.90
N ASP A 2 12.14 -21.97 -6.61
CA ASP A 2 11.53 -21.10 -7.61
C ASP A 2 11.03 -19.83 -6.92
N MET A 3 11.55 -18.67 -7.34
CA MET A 3 11.03 -17.37 -6.95
C MET A 3 9.67 -17.22 -7.61
N GLU A 4 8.60 -17.60 -6.92
CA GLU A 4 7.26 -17.20 -7.33
C GLU A 4 7.24 -15.69 -7.53
N LYS A 5 6.95 -15.27 -8.76
CA LYS A 5 6.92 -13.87 -9.14
C LYS A 5 5.83 -13.17 -8.35
N LEU A 6 6.21 -12.12 -7.62
CA LEU A 6 5.25 -11.27 -6.92
C LEU A 6 4.22 -10.71 -7.91
N THR A 7 2.95 -10.80 -7.53
CA THR A 7 1.83 -10.29 -8.31
C THR A 7 1.18 -9.15 -7.54
N ILE A 8 0.86 -8.06 -8.25
CA ILE A 8 0.11 -6.95 -7.68
C ILE A 8 -1.38 -7.16 -7.93
N GLU A 9 -2.17 -7.01 -6.89
CA GLU A 9 -3.62 -6.98 -6.91
C GLU A 9 -4.08 -5.52 -6.78
N ILE A 10 -5.12 -5.13 -7.53
CA ILE A 10 -5.74 -3.80 -7.46
C ILE A 10 -7.16 -3.98 -6.93
N ASN A 11 -7.52 -3.24 -5.89
CA ASN A 11 -8.86 -3.27 -5.32
C ASN A 11 -9.81 -2.40 -6.15
N GLU A 12 -10.52 -3.01 -7.10
CA GLU A 12 -11.53 -2.31 -7.90
C GLU A 12 -12.68 -1.70 -7.07
N GLN A 13 -12.92 -2.24 -5.87
CA GLN A 13 -13.95 -1.73 -4.96
C GLN A 13 -13.48 -0.46 -4.22
N PHE A 14 -12.17 -0.29 -4.04
CA PHE A 14 -11.59 0.89 -3.42
C PHE A 14 -11.85 2.15 -4.27
N VAL A 15 -11.85 2.01 -5.60
CA VAL A 15 -12.04 3.11 -6.56
C VAL A 15 -13.49 3.65 -6.57
N ARG A 16 -14.42 3.06 -5.81
CA ARG A 16 -15.86 3.35 -5.92
C ARG A 16 -16.46 4.19 -4.80
N THR A 17 -15.68 4.74 -3.89
CA THR A 17 -16.27 5.64 -2.91
C THR A 17 -16.25 7.07 -3.43
N ASN A 18 -17.43 7.67 -3.57
CA ASN A 18 -17.64 9.10 -3.82
C ASN A 18 -17.19 9.95 -2.60
N ASP A 19 -16.14 9.53 -1.90
CA ASP A 19 -15.71 10.02 -0.59
C ASP A 19 -14.79 11.23 -0.69
N ILE A 20 -14.55 11.73 -1.90
CA ILE A 20 -13.93 13.03 -2.10
C ILE A 20 -15.04 14.08 -2.04
N ILE A 21 -15.21 14.69 -0.87
CA ILE A 21 -16.06 15.87 -0.72
C ILE A 21 -15.29 17.07 -1.28
N PRO A 22 -15.71 17.68 -2.40
CA PRO A 22 -15.03 18.84 -2.94
C PRO A 22 -15.22 20.02 -1.99
N LEU A 23 -14.12 20.59 -1.50
CA LEU A 23 -14.11 21.77 -0.64
C LEU A 23 -13.81 23.06 -1.44
N ALA A 24 -13.05 22.94 -2.54
CA ALA A 24 -12.76 24.02 -3.49
C ALA A 24 -12.26 23.42 -4.83
N GLU A 25 -11.99 24.26 -5.84
CA GLU A 25 -11.29 23.82 -7.06
C GLU A 25 -9.96 23.15 -6.67
N ASN A 26 -9.80 21.88 -7.03
CA ASN A 26 -8.65 21.02 -6.73
C ASN A 26 -8.41 20.67 -5.25
N VAL A 27 -9.36 20.94 -4.36
CA VAL A 27 -9.29 20.54 -2.94
C VAL A 27 -10.43 19.59 -2.61
N GLY A 28 -10.09 18.34 -2.30
CA GLY A 28 -11.03 17.32 -1.88
C GLY A 28 -10.71 16.81 -0.48
N MET A 29 -11.73 16.74 0.38
CA MET A 29 -11.63 16.01 1.64
C MET A 29 -11.85 14.54 1.36
N MET A 30 -10.87 13.70 1.68
CA MET A 30 -11.04 12.25 1.62
C MET A 30 -11.64 11.76 2.94
N VAL A 31 -12.83 11.17 2.87
CA VAL A 31 -13.40 10.45 4.02
C VAL A 31 -12.59 9.17 4.22
N THR A 32 -11.88 9.11 5.34
CA THR A 32 -11.27 7.85 5.80
C THR A 32 -12.39 7.02 6.43
N PRO A 33 -12.60 5.75 6.03
CA PRO A 33 -13.62 4.91 6.62
C PRO A 33 -13.48 4.85 8.14
N LEU A 34 -14.61 4.86 8.84
CA LEU A 34 -14.67 4.77 10.31
C LEU A 34 -14.07 3.44 10.84
N THR A 35 -13.99 2.42 9.98
CA THR A 35 -13.32 1.15 10.25
C THR A 35 -12.24 0.93 9.19
N LEU A 36 -10.97 1.04 9.58
CA LEU A 36 -9.86 0.51 8.81
C LEU A 36 -9.93 -1.03 8.92
N ASP A 37 -10.74 -1.65 8.08
CA ASP A 37 -10.79 -3.12 7.98
C ASP A 37 -9.80 -3.62 6.91
N GLU A 38 -9.68 -4.94 6.78
CA GLU A 38 -8.75 -5.61 5.85
C GLU A 38 -8.96 -5.25 4.36
N LYS A 39 -9.97 -4.43 4.03
CA LYS A 39 -10.31 -4.01 2.67
C LYS A 39 -9.86 -2.59 2.35
N TYR A 40 -9.29 -1.85 3.31
CA TYR A 40 -8.79 -0.49 3.09
C TYR A 40 -7.41 -0.46 2.43
N TRP A 41 -7.36 -0.82 1.14
CA TRP A 41 -6.15 -0.77 0.31
C TRP A 41 -6.52 -0.59 -1.16
N ILE A 42 -5.65 0.09 -1.93
CA ILE A 42 -5.73 0.19 -3.39
C ILE A 42 -4.90 -0.91 -4.04
N PHE A 43 -3.66 -1.07 -3.59
CA PHE A 43 -2.70 -2.02 -4.12
C PHE A 43 -2.36 -3.05 -3.06
N ARG A 44 -2.19 -4.31 -3.46
CA ARG A 44 -1.76 -5.37 -2.54
C ARG A 44 -0.78 -6.31 -3.22
N VAL A 45 0.26 -6.68 -2.49
CA VAL A 45 1.20 -7.73 -2.85
C VAL A 45 1.24 -8.73 -1.71
N LYS A 46 0.72 -9.93 -1.95
CA LYS A 46 0.73 -11.01 -0.94
C LYS A 46 2.13 -11.59 -0.78
N LEU A 47 2.55 -11.74 0.46
CA LEU A 47 3.86 -12.29 0.83
C LEU A 47 3.75 -13.70 1.41
N TYR A 48 2.65 -13.96 2.12
CA TYR A 48 2.28 -15.21 2.79
C TYR A 48 0.75 -15.38 2.82
N GLU A 49 0.25 -16.43 3.50
CA GLU A 49 -1.19 -16.77 3.54
C GLU A 49 -2.08 -15.62 4.04
N ASP A 50 -1.65 -14.93 5.11
CA ASP A 50 -2.37 -13.85 5.80
C ASP A 50 -1.55 -12.56 5.91
N GLN A 51 -0.38 -12.49 5.28
CA GLN A 51 0.50 -11.31 5.31
C GLN A 51 0.74 -10.76 3.90
N ALA A 52 0.49 -9.46 3.75
CA ALA A 52 0.68 -8.72 2.51
C ALA A 52 1.22 -7.32 2.79
N ILE A 53 1.89 -6.73 1.79
CA ILE A 53 2.17 -5.29 1.76
C ILE A 53 1.12 -4.62 0.88
N ILE A 54 0.62 -3.48 1.33
CA ILE A 54 -0.45 -2.73 0.69
C ILE A 54 -0.04 -1.28 0.44
N GLY A 55 -0.62 -0.70 -0.60
CA GLY A 55 -0.66 0.74 -0.83
C GLY A 55 -2.08 1.24 -0.56
N PHE A 56 -2.23 2.21 0.33
CA PHE A 56 -3.53 2.75 0.74
C PHE A 56 -3.47 4.27 0.87
N PRO A 57 -4.59 5.01 0.68
CA PRO A 57 -4.56 6.45 0.81
C PRO A 57 -4.37 6.94 2.23
N LYS A 58 -3.59 7.99 2.36
CA LYS A 58 -3.34 8.69 3.62
C LYS A 58 -2.93 10.12 3.32
N PHE A 59 -3.54 11.09 3.99
CA PHE A 59 -3.22 12.53 3.87
C PHE A 59 -2.92 12.99 2.43
N THR A 60 -3.83 12.73 1.48
CA THR A 60 -3.73 13.10 0.05
C THR A 60 -2.61 12.40 -0.77
N THR A 61 -1.97 11.39 -0.20
CA THR A 61 -0.97 10.56 -0.90
C THR A 61 -1.27 9.08 -0.67
N ILE A 62 -0.42 8.20 -1.21
CA ILE A 62 -0.48 6.75 -0.96
C ILE A 62 0.61 6.40 0.05
N ALA A 63 0.22 5.84 1.18
CA ALA A 63 1.14 5.24 2.14
C ALA A 63 1.33 3.75 1.82
N ILE A 64 2.48 3.21 2.18
CA ILE A 64 2.81 1.79 2.03
C ILE A 64 3.07 1.19 3.42
N GLY A 65 2.46 0.04 3.69
CA GLY A 65 2.58 -0.70 4.96
C GLY A 65 2.14 -2.15 4.82
N PHE A 66 2.20 -2.93 5.91
CA PHE A 66 1.58 -4.25 5.96
C PHE A 66 0.05 -4.15 6.05
N ALA A 67 -0.66 -5.17 5.57
CA ALA A 67 -2.13 -5.20 5.59
C ALA A 67 -2.73 -5.38 6.99
N GLN A 68 -1.93 -5.83 7.95
CA GLN A 68 -2.31 -5.98 9.35
C GLN A 68 -1.18 -5.39 10.20
N GLU A 69 -1.49 -4.29 10.88
CA GLU A 69 -0.56 -3.53 11.72
C GLU A 69 -1.29 -3.01 12.95
N ASP A 70 -0.55 -2.85 14.04
CA ASP A 70 -1.07 -2.28 15.30
C ASP A 70 -1.28 -0.75 15.18
N ASP A 71 -0.51 -0.07 14.32
CA ASP A 71 -0.59 1.37 14.11
C ASP A 71 -0.37 1.78 12.64
N TRP A 72 -1.48 2.07 11.94
CA TRP A 72 -1.50 2.50 10.54
C TRP A 72 -1.04 3.96 10.34
N ASN A 73 -1.02 4.76 11.41
CA ASN A 73 -0.66 6.17 11.36
C ASN A 73 0.84 6.42 11.21
N THR A 74 1.66 5.38 11.31
CA THR A 74 3.12 5.47 11.17
C THR A 74 3.59 5.29 9.73
N ASN A 75 2.81 4.62 8.87
CA ASN A 75 3.18 4.34 7.48
C ASN A 75 3.63 5.56 6.66
N LEU A 76 4.66 5.31 5.85
CA LEU A 76 5.38 6.29 5.06
C LEU A 76 4.84 6.41 3.62
N PRO A 77 4.96 7.60 2.99
CA PRO A 77 4.45 7.82 1.64
C PRO A 77 5.29 7.09 0.58
N TYR A 78 4.63 6.62 -0.48
CA TYR A 78 5.23 5.80 -1.55
C TYR A 78 6.41 6.47 -2.27
N ILE A 79 6.54 7.79 -2.20
CA ILE A 79 7.65 8.53 -2.83
C ILE A 79 9.00 8.31 -2.16
N LEU A 80 9.02 7.80 -0.92
CA LEU A 80 10.27 7.53 -0.21
C LEU A 80 10.96 6.26 -0.72
N PRO A 81 12.29 6.12 -0.59
CA PRO A 81 13.00 4.91 -0.98
C PRO A 81 12.40 3.65 -0.33
N ALA A 82 12.36 2.55 -1.07
CA ALA A 82 11.78 1.29 -0.61
C ALA A 82 12.45 0.79 0.68
N GLU A 83 13.76 0.98 0.81
CA GLU A 83 14.53 0.64 2.00
C GLU A 83 14.10 1.45 3.23
N GLN A 84 13.80 2.75 3.03
CA GLN A 84 13.33 3.61 4.10
C GLN A 84 11.93 3.20 4.57
N ILE A 85 11.03 2.90 3.63
CA ILE A 85 9.69 2.38 3.94
C ILE A 85 9.82 1.05 4.68
N TYR A 86 10.62 0.12 4.16
CA TYR A 86 10.81 -1.19 4.75
C TYR A 86 11.37 -1.11 6.18
N ASN A 87 12.46 -0.36 6.39
CA ASN A 87 13.06 -0.20 7.71
C ASN A 87 12.06 0.37 8.73
N HIS A 88 11.12 1.19 8.27
CA HIS A 88 10.07 1.72 9.12
C HIS A 88 9.03 0.65 9.49
N ILE A 89 8.57 -0.15 8.53
CA ILE A 89 7.48 -1.13 8.73
C ILE A 89 7.96 -2.55 9.12
N ALA A 90 9.27 -2.80 9.13
CA ALA A 90 9.84 -4.15 9.33
C ALA A 90 9.39 -4.82 10.64
N HIS A 91 9.09 -4.02 11.68
CA HIS A 91 8.58 -4.50 12.95
C HIS A 91 7.19 -5.16 12.87
N ASN A 92 6.41 -4.86 11.82
CA ASN A 92 5.10 -5.47 11.56
C ASN A 92 5.18 -6.81 10.79
N LYS A 93 6.39 -7.23 10.40
CA LYS A 93 6.61 -8.53 9.74
C LYS A 93 6.34 -9.66 10.74
N LYS A 94 5.44 -10.58 10.38
CA LYS A 94 4.99 -11.68 11.25
C LYS A 94 5.81 -12.95 11.04
N TYR A 95 6.23 -13.20 9.80
CA TYR A 95 6.87 -14.45 9.40
C TYR A 95 8.34 -14.23 9.03
N ASN A 96 9.23 -14.89 9.78
CA ASN A 96 10.66 -14.91 9.46
C ASN A 96 10.98 -15.64 8.14
N GLN A 97 10.04 -16.47 7.67
CA GLN A 97 10.10 -17.17 6.39
C GLN A 97 9.99 -16.21 5.20
N ILE A 98 9.46 -15.00 5.39
CA ILE A 98 9.42 -13.97 4.36
C ILE A 98 10.77 -13.26 4.36
N PRO A 99 11.58 -13.41 3.29
CA PRO A 99 12.86 -12.71 3.17
C PRO A 99 12.64 -11.20 3.06
N ASP A 100 13.54 -10.42 3.61
CA ASP A 100 13.48 -8.95 3.58
C ASP A 100 13.48 -8.42 2.14
N ASP A 101 14.24 -9.07 1.26
CA ASP A 101 14.26 -8.77 -0.18
C ASP A 101 12.89 -8.94 -0.83
N LYS A 102 12.08 -9.91 -0.39
CA LYS A 102 10.71 -10.11 -0.89
C LYS A 102 9.80 -8.96 -0.46
N CYS A 103 9.98 -8.42 0.74
CA CYS A 103 9.28 -7.22 1.19
C CYS A 103 9.70 -5.99 0.36
N LEU A 104 10.99 -5.81 0.12
CA LEU A 104 11.51 -4.71 -0.71
C LEU A 104 10.99 -4.80 -2.16
N GLU A 105 10.97 -5.99 -2.75
CA GLU A 105 10.39 -6.22 -4.07
C GLU A 105 8.90 -5.86 -4.13
N ALA A 106 8.13 -6.21 -3.10
CA ALA A 106 6.72 -5.85 -3.01
C ALA A 106 6.50 -4.33 -2.92
N ILE A 107 7.28 -3.63 -2.09
CA ILE A 107 7.23 -2.15 -1.99
C ILE A 107 7.54 -1.52 -3.35
N ARG A 108 8.63 -1.96 -4.00
CA ARG A 108 9.04 -1.46 -5.32
C ARG A 108 7.99 -1.75 -6.39
N LEU A 109 7.31 -2.89 -6.33
CA LEU A 109 6.23 -3.24 -7.25
C LEU A 109 5.05 -2.26 -7.11
N ILE A 110 4.65 -1.94 -5.88
CA ILE A 110 3.60 -0.94 -5.63
C ILE A 110 4.03 0.44 -6.13
N GLN A 111 5.24 0.90 -5.80
CA GLN A 111 5.77 2.17 -6.27
C GLN A 111 5.81 2.27 -7.79
N LYS A 112 6.26 1.21 -8.45
CA LYS A 112 6.30 1.13 -9.91
C LYS A 112 4.90 1.24 -10.49
N THR A 113 3.92 0.51 -9.95
CA THR A 113 2.54 0.57 -10.44
C THR A 113 1.94 1.96 -10.28
N ILE A 114 2.16 2.63 -9.15
CA ILE A 114 1.72 4.02 -8.95
C ILE A 114 2.35 4.93 -10.02
N ALA A 115 3.67 4.84 -10.20
CA ALA A 115 4.38 5.65 -11.18
C ALA A 115 3.95 5.37 -12.64
N ASP A 116 3.55 4.14 -12.96
CA ASP A 116 3.02 3.79 -14.28
C ASP A 116 1.61 4.38 -14.49
N ILE A 117 0.75 4.35 -13.47
CA ILE A 117 -0.58 4.99 -13.50
C ILE A 117 -0.44 6.51 -13.68
N GLU A 118 0.43 7.17 -12.92
CA GLU A 118 0.68 8.63 -13.03
C GLU A 118 1.17 9.05 -14.42
N ARG A 119 1.88 8.14 -15.12
CA ARG A 119 2.37 8.37 -16.49
C ARG A 119 1.37 7.96 -17.57
N GLY A 120 0.18 7.47 -17.20
CA GLY A 120 -0.85 6.99 -18.12
C GLY A 120 -0.49 5.67 -18.82
N LYS A 121 0.27 4.78 -18.17
CA LYS A 121 0.78 3.51 -18.71
C LYS A 121 0.16 2.26 -18.08
N ALA A 122 -0.99 2.39 -17.42
CA ALA A 122 -1.67 1.31 -16.72
C ALA A 122 -2.77 0.65 -17.56
#